data_AF-A0A966PNI4-F1
#
_entry.id   AF-A0A966PNI4-F1
#
_cell.length_a   1.000
_cell.length_b   1.000
_cell.length_c   1.000
_cell.angle_alpha   90.00
_cell.angle_beta   90.00
_cell.angle_gamma   90.00
#
_symmetry.space_group_name_H-M   'P 1'
#
loop_
_entity.id
_entity.type
_entity.pdbx_description
1 polymer ?
#
loop_
_entity_poly.entity_id
_entity_poly.type
_entity_poly.pdbx_seq_one_letter_code
_entity_poly.pdbx_strand_id
1 'polypeptide(L)'
;MLYFRIINDRVTAIATELAGAQHQDPTWIARHEIRSFEHAQQIAEQATALHTEMLPAAQRETFIAIDNGGSRWPRFDVQALPKVGDKVSYAFNGDYYPDGEITKISGKDHRVITTSSGRRYFRSRLSGSWLQGRMWSLVPGHIQRWNPEF
;
A
#
# COMPACT_ATOMS: atom_id res chain seq x y z
N MET A 1 3.27 3.08 -8.83
CA MET A 1 2.15 4.04 -8.65
C MET A 1 0.92 3.36 -9.20
N LEU A 2 -0.25 3.51 -8.57
CA LEU A 2 -1.49 2.93 -9.09
C LEU A 2 -2.27 3.96 -9.89
N TYR A 3 -2.91 3.47 -10.94
CA TYR A 3 -3.89 4.17 -11.76
C TYR A 3 -5.21 3.42 -11.67
N PHE A 4 -6.31 4.16 -11.64
CA PHE A 4 -7.65 3.59 -11.52
C PHE A 4 -8.50 4.09 -12.67
N ARG A 5 -9.14 3.17 -13.39
CA ARG A 5 -10.12 3.53 -14.42
C ARG A 5 -11.49 3.67 -13.79
N ILE A 6 -12.07 4.86 -13.85
CA ILE A 6 -13.38 5.19 -13.28
C ILE A 6 -14.38 5.42 -14.42
N ILE A 7 -15.46 4.64 -14.42
CA ILE A 7 -16.59 4.79 -15.34
C ILE A 7 -17.86 4.78 -14.52
N ASN A 8 -18.72 5.79 -14.67
CA ASN A 8 -19.97 5.94 -13.90
C ASN A 8 -19.73 5.80 -12.38
N ASP A 9 -18.73 6.53 -11.86
CA ASP A 9 -18.31 6.51 -10.45
C ASP A 9 -17.90 5.13 -9.90
N ARG A 10 -17.51 4.21 -10.78
CA ARG A 10 -17.02 2.87 -10.44
C ARG A 10 -15.63 2.59 -10.97
N VAL A 11 -14.76 2.03 -10.12
CA VAL A 11 -13.47 1.46 -10.51
C VAL A 11 -13.72 0.21 -11.37
N THR A 12 -13.24 0.25 -12.61
CA THR A 12 -13.43 -0.82 -13.61
C THR A 12 -12.12 -1.49 -14.01
N ALA A 13 -10.98 -0.84 -13.76
CA ALA A 13 -9.66 -1.41 -13.98
C ALA A 13 -8.62 -0.75 -13.06
N ILE A 14 -7.54 -1.47 -12.79
CA ILE A 14 -6.40 -1.00 -12.00
C ILE A 14 -5.14 -1.29 -12.82
N ALA A 15 -4.20 -0.35 -12.84
CA ALA A 15 -2.94 -0.50 -13.53
C ALA A 15 -1.78 0.04 -12.69
N THR A 16 -0.61 -0.58 -12.81
CA THR A 16 0.66 -0.07 -12.24
C THR A 16 1.38 0.86 -13.20
N GLU A 17 1.01 0.84 -14.48
CA GLU A 17 1.55 1.65 -15.58
C GLU A 17 0.47 1.81 -16.65
N LEU A 18 0.41 2.98 -17.28
CA LEU A 18 -0.45 3.23 -18.44
C LEU A 18 0.40 3.23 -19.72
N ALA A 19 -0.16 2.75 -20.82
CA ALA A 19 0.51 2.71 -22.11
C ALA A 19 -0.12 3.69 -23.10
N GLY A 20 0.71 4.48 -23.78
CA GLY A 20 0.34 5.27 -24.97
C GLY A 20 -0.96 6.07 -24.81
N ALA A 21 -1.99 5.66 -25.56
CA ALA A 21 -3.31 6.31 -25.58
C ALA A 21 -4.03 6.32 -24.22
N GLN A 22 -3.71 5.40 -23.30
CA GLN A 22 -4.31 5.38 -21.97
C GLN A 22 -3.98 6.63 -21.14
N HIS A 23 -2.85 7.30 -21.42
CA HIS A 23 -2.52 8.57 -20.77
C HIS A 23 -3.44 9.73 -21.19
N GLN A 24 -4.13 9.59 -22.32
CA GLN A 24 -5.05 10.61 -22.84
C GLN A 24 -6.51 10.26 -22.53
N ASP A 25 -6.79 9.06 -22.01
CA ASP A 25 -8.13 8.62 -21.65
C ASP A 25 -8.52 9.23 -20.29
N PRO A 26 -9.50 10.15 -20.24
CA PRO A 26 -9.87 10.85 -19.01
C PRO A 26 -10.59 9.94 -18.00
N THR A 27 -10.92 8.70 -18.38
CA THR A 27 -11.46 7.71 -17.44
C THR A 27 -10.40 7.15 -16.53
N TRP A 28 -9.10 7.30 -16.85
CA TRP A 28 -8.02 6.93 -15.96
C TRP A 28 -7.64 8.10 -15.06
N ILE A 29 -7.71 7.88 -13.76
CA ILE A 29 -7.21 8.83 -12.77
C ILE A 29 -5.87 8.37 -12.20
N ALA A 30 -4.99 9.32 -11.95
CA ALA A 30 -3.73 9.14 -11.25
C ALA A 30 -3.82 9.60 -9.79
N ARG A 31 -2.83 9.20 -8.98
CA ARG A 31 -2.75 9.54 -7.54
C ARG A 31 -2.95 11.02 -7.19
N HIS A 32 -2.58 11.93 -8.10
CA HIS A 32 -2.69 13.38 -7.85
C HIS A 32 -4.11 13.92 -8.00
N GLU A 33 -5.03 13.15 -8.60
CA GLU A 33 -6.43 13.52 -8.80
C GLU A 33 -7.31 13.11 -7.61
N ILE A 34 -6.76 12.33 -6.67
CA ILE A 34 -7.43 11.93 -5.43
C ILE A 34 -7.38 13.10 -4.44
N ARG A 35 -8.47 13.87 -4.36
CA ARG A 35 -8.52 15.15 -3.62
C ARG A 35 -8.96 15.06 -2.15
N SER A 36 -9.55 13.95 -1.73
CA SER A 36 -10.00 13.75 -0.33
C SER A 36 -9.73 12.32 0.14
N PHE A 37 -9.74 12.12 1.46
CA PHE A 37 -9.57 10.80 2.04
C PHE A 37 -10.80 9.92 1.76
N GLU A 38 -11.99 10.49 1.77
CA GLU A 38 -13.24 9.80 1.46
C GLU A 38 -13.24 9.29 0.01
N HIS A 39 -12.75 10.09 -0.94
CA HIS A 39 -12.59 9.67 -2.33
C HIS A 39 -11.58 8.52 -2.44
N ALA A 40 -10.45 8.60 -1.70
CA ALA A 40 -9.48 7.51 -1.64
C ALA A 40 -10.09 6.23 -1.05
N GLN A 41 -10.93 6.33 -0.01
CA GLN A 41 -11.63 5.20 0.60
C GLN A 41 -12.57 4.53 -0.39
N GLN A 42 -13.38 5.32 -1.10
CA GLN A 42 -14.28 4.81 -2.13
C GLN A 42 -13.51 4.07 -3.23
N ILE A 43 -12.42 4.63 -3.74
CA ILE A 43 -11.58 3.97 -4.75
C ILE A 43 -10.99 2.67 -4.20
N ALA A 44 -10.44 2.67 -2.98
CA ALA A 44 -9.84 1.49 -2.38
C ALA A 44 -10.84 0.34 -2.15
N GLU A 45 -12.05 0.67 -1.70
CA GLU A 45 -13.15 -0.29 -1.50
C GLU A 45 -13.58 -0.90 -2.83
N GLN A 46 -13.82 -0.08 -3.85
CA GLN A 46 -14.22 -0.54 -5.17
C GLN A 46 -13.11 -1.35 -5.86
N ALA A 47 -11.84 -0.94 -5.71
CA ALA A 47 -10.69 -1.67 -6.21
C ALA A 47 -10.57 -3.07 -5.58
N THR A 48 -10.80 -3.16 -4.27
CA THR A 48 -10.80 -4.43 -3.53
C THR A 48 -11.96 -5.33 -3.99
N ALA A 49 -13.15 -4.76 -4.17
CA ALA A 49 -14.31 -5.49 -4.70
C ALA A 49 -14.03 -6.03 -6.11
N LEU A 50 -13.49 -5.19 -7.00
CA LEU A 50 -13.13 -5.58 -8.36
C LEU A 50 -12.16 -6.77 -8.39
N HIS A 51 -11.07 -6.72 -7.61
CA HIS A 51 -10.14 -7.85 -7.50
C HIS A 51 -10.81 -9.10 -6.93
N THR A 52 -11.71 -8.94 -5.95
CA THR A 52 -12.43 -10.07 -5.34
C THR A 52 -13.36 -10.77 -6.35
N GLU A 53 -14.02 -9.99 -7.21
CA GLU A 53 -14.94 -10.48 -8.23
C GLU A 53 -14.22 -11.06 -9.46
N MET A 54 -13.16 -10.39 -9.93
CA MET A 54 -12.52 -10.73 -11.21
C MET A 54 -11.35 -11.70 -11.09
N LEU A 55 -10.69 -11.81 -9.93
CA LEU A 55 -9.46 -12.58 -9.78
C LEU A 55 -9.62 -13.82 -8.88
N PRO A 56 -8.89 -14.92 -9.21
CA PRO A 56 -8.75 -16.07 -8.31
C PRO A 56 -8.18 -15.66 -6.96
N ALA A 57 -8.52 -16.40 -5.90
CA ALA A 57 -8.13 -16.09 -4.52
C ALA A 57 -6.63 -15.79 -4.34
N ALA A 58 -5.76 -16.52 -5.04
CA ALA A 58 -4.30 -16.35 -4.98
C ALA A 58 -3.80 -14.99 -5.54
N GLN A 59 -4.57 -14.34 -6.40
CA GLN A 59 -4.20 -13.08 -7.08
C GLN A 59 -4.93 -11.86 -6.51
N ARG A 60 -5.88 -12.07 -5.60
CA ARG A 60 -6.64 -10.97 -4.98
C ARG A 60 -5.70 -10.04 -4.22
N GLU A 61 -6.00 -8.76 -4.27
CA GLU A 61 -5.32 -7.74 -3.49
C GLU A 61 -6.37 -6.97 -2.69
N THR A 62 -5.99 -6.61 -1.47
CA THR A 62 -6.75 -5.64 -0.66
C THR A 62 -6.08 -4.30 -0.84
N PHE A 63 -6.87 -3.28 -1.17
CA PHE A 63 -6.39 -1.91 -1.28
C PHE A 63 -6.85 -1.10 -0.07
N ILE A 64 -6.03 -0.14 0.34
CA ILE A 64 -6.35 0.77 1.44
C ILE A 64 -6.12 2.22 1.01
N ALA A 65 -7.01 3.10 1.49
CA ALA A 65 -6.79 4.53 1.44
C ALA A 65 -5.69 4.95 2.41
N ILE A 66 -4.88 5.92 2.01
CA ILE A 66 -3.83 6.50 2.85
C ILE A 66 -3.91 8.03 2.91
N ASP A 67 -3.55 8.59 4.07
CA ASP A 67 -3.24 10.02 4.25
C ASP A 67 -1.76 10.15 4.63
N ASN A 68 -0.96 10.64 3.69
CA ASN A 68 0.46 10.91 3.84
C ASN A 68 0.75 12.17 4.67
N GLY A 69 -0.28 12.96 5.00
CA GLY A 69 -0.20 14.22 5.74
C GLY A 69 -0.04 15.44 4.83
N GLY A 70 -0.36 16.62 5.39
CA GLY A 70 -0.43 17.88 4.63
C GLY A 70 0.88 18.36 3.99
N SER A 71 2.03 17.86 4.44
CA SER A 71 3.36 18.22 3.92
C SER A 71 3.89 17.24 2.89
N ARG A 72 3.07 16.29 2.40
CA ARG A 72 3.46 15.29 1.40
C ARG A 72 2.57 15.39 0.18
N TRP A 73 3.17 15.28 -1.00
CA TRP A 73 2.45 15.24 -2.27
C TRP A 73 2.58 13.85 -2.93
N PRO A 74 1.48 13.24 -3.38
CA PRO A 74 0.10 13.57 -3.03
C PRO A 74 -0.20 13.24 -1.56
N ARG A 75 -1.12 14.00 -0.96
CA ARG A 75 -1.57 13.79 0.42
C ARG A 75 -2.38 12.51 0.53
N PHE A 76 -3.42 12.37 -0.28
CA PHE A 76 -4.27 11.19 -0.30
C PHE A 76 -3.84 10.26 -1.42
N ASP A 77 -3.93 8.95 -1.19
CA ASP A 77 -3.56 7.95 -2.17
C ASP A 77 -4.23 6.60 -1.85
N VAL A 78 -4.07 5.64 -2.76
CA VAL A 78 -4.48 4.25 -2.57
C VAL A 78 -3.27 3.34 -2.77
N GLN A 79 -3.10 2.37 -1.88
CA GLN A 79 -2.03 1.39 -1.99
C GLN A 79 -2.53 -0.03 -1.76
N ALA A 80 -1.83 -1.00 -2.33
CA ALA A 80 -2.02 -2.40 -1.97
C ALA A 80 -1.55 -2.65 -0.52
N LEU A 81 -2.34 -3.41 0.23
CA LEU A 81 -1.98 -3.90 1.55
C LEU A 81 -1.00 -5.08 1.39
N PRO A 82 0.06 -5.17 2.21
CA PRO A 82 0.88 -6.37 2.29
C PRO A 82 0.03 -7.62 2.60
N LYS A 83 0.51 -8.80 2.20
CA LYS A 83 -0.20 -10.08 2.38
C LYS A 83 0.49 -10.93 3.45
N VAL A 84 -0.29 -11.80 4.08
CA VAL A 84 0.29 -12.89 4.90
C VAL A 84 1.13 -13.78 3.99
N GLY A 85 2.35 -14.10 4.42
CA GLY A 85 3.37 -14.80 3.64
C GLY A 85 4.34 -13.87 2.91
N ASP A 86 4.08 -12.56 2.82
CA ASP A 86 5.02 -11.64 2.18
C ASP A 86 6.33 -11.59 2.98
N LYS A 87 7.44 -11.77 2.27
CA LYS A 87 8.79 -11.56 2.81
C LYS A 87 8.99 -10.08 3.09
N VAL A 88 9.50 -9.76 4.29
CA VAL A 88 9.67 -8.39 4.74
C VAL A 88 11.00 -8.18 5.45
N SER A 89 11.42 -6.93 5.47
CA SER A 89 12.57 -6.44 6.25
C SER A 89 12.14 -5.23 7.06
N TYR A 90 13.00 -4.80 7.96
CA TYR A 90 12.86 -3.53 8.64
C TYR A 90 14.05 -2.64 8.35
N ALA A 91 13.78 -1.34 8.24
CA ALA A 91 14.75 -0.37 7.81
C ALA A 91 14.75 0.89 8.66
N PHE A 92 15.93 1.46 8.85
CA PHE A 92 16.15 2.76 9.48
C PHE A 92 17.42 3.37 8.91
N ASN A 93 17.39 4.65 8.53
CA ASN A 93 18.55 5.41 8.05
C ASN A 93 19.44 4.66 7.04
N GLY A 94 18.86 3.92 6.09
CA GLY A 94 19.62 3.21 5.05
C GLY A 94 20.07 1.80 5.42
N ASP A 95 19.94 1.39 6.69
CA ASP A 95 20.13 0.01 7.14
C ASP A 95 18.87 -0.82 6.91
N TYR A 96 19.06 -2.08 6.50
CA TYR A 96 18.02 -3.05 6.20
C TYR A 96 18.39 -4.41 6.76
N TYR A 97 17.44 -5.02 7.43
CA TYR A 97 17.60 -6.34 8.03
C TYR A 97 16.34 -7.18 7.75
N PRO A 98 16.48 -8.42 7.23
CA PRO A 98 15.35 -9.32 7.04
C PRO A 98 14.58 -9.56 8.34
N ASP A 99 13.25 -9.61 8.25
CA ASP A 99 12.35 -9.87 9.39
C ASP A 99 11.40 -11.04 9.14
N GLY A 100 11.82 -12.01 8.33
CA GLY A 100 11.00 -13.15 7.98
C GLY A 100 9.80 -12.76 7.13
N GLU A 101 8.63 -13.33 7.41
CA GLU A 101 7.42 -13.14 6.62
C GLU A 101 6.27 -12.61 7.47
N ILE A 102 5.29 -11.96 6.85
CA ILE A 102 4.08 -11.52 7.55
C ILE A 102 3.27 -12.75 7.96
N THR A 103 3.02 -12.92 9.25
CA THR A 103 2.21 -14.03 9.78
C THR A 103 0.78 -13.61 10.09
N LYS A 104 0.56 -12.32 10.36
CA LYS A 104 -0.77 -11.80 10.72
C LYS A 104 -0.90 -10.32 10.40
N ILE A 105 -2.06 -9.95 9.89
CA ILE A 105 -2.51 -8.56 9.77
C ILE A 105 -3.78 -8.42 10.60
N SER A 106 -3.84 -7.44 11.49
CA SER A 106 -4.93 -7.33 12.47
C SER A 106 -5.19 -5.91 12.95
N GLY A 107 -6.29 -5.75 13.68
CA GLY A 107 -6.78 -4.47 14.16
C GLY A 107 -7.62 -3.74 13.12
N LYS A 108 -8.40 -2.76 13.58
CA LYS A 108 -9.17 -1.87 12.71
C LYS A 108 -8.25 -1.21 11.69
N ASP A 109 -8.66 -1.15 10.43
CA ASP A 109 -7.94 -0.51 9.32
C ASP A 109 -6.51 -1.07 9.11
N HIS A 110 -6.33 -2.37 9.39
CA HIS A 110 -5.06 -3.10 9.24
C HIS A 110 -3.90 -2.50 10.06
N ARG A 111 -4.22 -2.02 11.26
CA ARG A 111 -3.30 -1.25 12.10
C ARG A 111 -2.05 -2.01 12.56
N VAL A 112 -2.07 -3.34 12.62
CA VAL A 112 -0.96 -4.13 13.16
C VAL A 112 -0.56 -5.24 12.20
N ILE A 113 0.72 -5.28 11.86
CA ILE A 113 1.37 -6.37 11.13
C ILE A 113 2.28 -7.12 12.10
N THR A 114 2.16 -8.44 12.16
CA THR A 114 3.06 -9.33 12.91
C THR A 114 3.87 -10.15 11.93
N THR A 115 5.16 -10.32 12.21
CA THR A 115 6.10 -11.11 11.40
C THR A 115 6.46 -12.43 12.07
N SER A 116 7.09 -13.34 11.33
CA SER A 116 7.52 -14.65 11.84
C SER A 116 8.66 -14.57 12.86
N SER A 117 9.40 -13.44 12.91
CA SER A 117 10.34 -13.14 13.98
C SER A 117 9.66 -12.76 15.31
N GLY A 118 8.33 -12.63 15.32
CA GLY A 118 7.55 -12.19 16.48
C GLY A 118 7.44 -10.68 16.64
N ARG A 119 8.07 -9.88 15.76
CA ARG A 119 7.94 -8.42 15.80
C ARG A 119 6.57 -7.95 15.36
N ARG A 120 6.19 -6.77 15.88
CA ARG A 120 4.92 -6.11 15.60
C ARG A 120 5.18 -4.71 15.08
N TYR A 121 4.60 -4.41 13.93
CA TYR A 121 4.66 -3.11 13.28
C TYR A 121 3.28 -2.47 13.33
N PHE A 122 3.23 -1.21 13.72
CA PHE A 122 2.00 -0.45 13.88
C PHE A 122 1.89 0.58 12.77
N ARG A 123 0.74 0.63 12.11
CA ARG A 123 0.45 1.60 11.07
C ARG A 123 0.61 3.01 11.65
N SER A 124 1.39 3.85 10.98
CA SER A 124 1.60 5.24 11.40
C SER A 124 0.39 6.08 10.98
N ARG A 125 -0.54 6.32 11.92
CA ARG A 125 -1.83 6.99 11.65
C ARG A 125 -2.57 6.29 10.49
N LEU A 126 -3.02 7.05 9.50
CA LEU A 126 -3.66 6.56 8.26
C LEU A 126 -2.67 6.46 7.10
N SER A 127 -1.36 6.58 7.33
CA SER A 127 -0.37 6.50 6.25
C SER A 127 -0.22 5.08 5.72
N GLY A 128 0.54 4.94 4.63
CA GLY A 128 0.90 3.65 4.06
C GLY A 128 2.07 2.94 4.73
N SER A 129 2.53 3.39 5.90
CA SER A 129 3.74 2.87 6.56
C SER A 129 3.43 2.22 7.90
N TRP A 130 4.14 1.12 8.20
CA TRP A 130 4.08 0.44 9.49
C TRP A 130 5.43 0.52 10.19
N LEU A 131 5.41 0.90 11.46
CA LEU A 131 6.61 1.18 12.24
C LEU A 131 6.72 0.29 13.48
N GLN A 132 7.92 -0.15 13.81
CA GLN A 132 8.27 -0.80 15.06
C GLN A 132 9.12 0.16 15.90
N GLY A 133 8.74 0.35 17.16
CA GLY A 133 9.40 1.32 18.07
C GLY A 133 9.36 2.77 17.59
N ARG A 134 8.43 3.14 16.68
CA ARG A 134 8.34 4.46 16.00
C ARG A 134 9.55 4.84 15.12
N MET A 135 10.47 3.91 14.90
CA MET A 135 11.75 4.18 14.24
C MET A 135 11.96 3.27 13.03
N TRP A 136 11.80 1.97 13.23
CA TRP A 136 12.04 0.96 12.20
C TRP A 136 10.83 0.81 11.29
N SER A 137 11.00 1.09 10.00
CA SER A 137 9.94 0.96 9.00
C SER A 137 9.91 -0.44 8.43
N LEU A 138 8.71 -1.04 8.33
CA LEU A 138 8.50 -2.28 7.58
C LEU A 138 8.66 -1.99 6.07
N VAL A 139 9.46 -2.80 5.39
CA VAL A 139 9.69 -2.70 3.94
C VAL A 139 9.55 -4.06 3.26
N PRO A 140 9.08 -4.10 2.00
CA PRO A 140 8.91 -5.36 1.28
C PRO A 140 10.25 -6.00 0.92
N GLY A 141 10.26 -7.34 0.90
CA GLY A 141 11.41 -8.16 0.51
C GLY A 141 12.34 -8.50 1.68
N HIS A 142 13.21 -9.49 1.47
CA HIS A 142 14.35 -9.78 2.34
C HIS A 142 15.56 -9.00 1.82
N ILE A 143 15.90 -7.93 2.53
CA ILE A 143 16.97 -7.01 2.18
C ILE A 143 17.95 -7.01 3.34
N GLN A 144 19.18 -7.43 3.07
CA GLN A 144 20.31 -7.32 3.98
C GLN A 144 21.25 -6.25 3.39
N ARG A 145 21.24 -5.05 3.96
CA ARG A 145 22.09 -3.96 3.50
C ARG A 145 22.42 -3.05 4.67
N TRP A 146 23.69 -2.70 4.81
CA TRP A 146 24.13 -1.68 5.77
C TRP A 146 24.30 -0.36 5.06
N ASN A 147 24.03 0.74 5.76
CA ASN A 147 24.30 2.06 5.23
C ASN A 147 25.83 2.24 5.08
N PRO A 148 26.35 2.48 3.87
CA PRO A 148 27.79 2.66 3.65
C PRO A 148 28.34 3.96 4.25
N GLU A 149 27.49 4.89 4.67
CA GLU A 149 27.90 6.20 5.23
C GLU A 149 28.17 6.16 6.75
N PHE A 150 27.99 5.00 7.41
CA PHE A 150 28.24 4.80 8.83
C PHE A 150 29.17 3.62 9.12
#